data_AF-A0AAI9G3F9-F1
#
_entry.id   AF-A0AAI9G3F9-F1
#
_cell.length_a   1.000
_cell.length_b   1.000
_cell.length_c   1.000
_cell.angle_alpha   90.00
_cell.angle_beta   90.00
_cell.angle_gamma   90.00
#
_symmetry.space_group_name_H-M   'P 1'
#
loop_
_entity.id
_entity.type
_entity.pdbx_description
1 polymer ?
#
loop_
_entity_poly.entity_id
_entity_poly.type
_entity_poly.pdbx_seq_one_letter_code
_entity_poly.pdbx_strand_id
1 'polypeptide(L)'
;MENSNIESGKYKPRFDFEKDQKTDPPETGSISELLEELNYEIAHASDGSKAKHSNASGKTITRKELKGVIDFINSTLGQEIPSGNCTLPISTLKTIKLLYIKNDSSDTQLLQRISKPGTIKATFEHWTERNSPRNEKTIKAASYLMSTLKLEIDEERLNQIHINRLTPSKLLEYYARHIKELIEPIYMAFDGNDEAIASAFMFGAHQIESYQPSTILPSKEAAPLHERLYIYLLTLPFLHFVGEYQQVVESENGELSKYKIEPLFAHAISSPTECDALLRPVTSLAAIHFFLQTHANELARLVHQATGYELRSSEITNIADETQKVLHAYVFHEWHRTDLDVINISMADCVAALSAITIQKKIKTKYTPHWKGQSSSDKTVSRLLSHLDTSRDIEELYEEDYIPQGAMLTLYHRYCIAYALLFGRSNRMEAFMRFQIAYLKHMSIAHSHFDLEASNEYETDINIFCEDLIQYIEDQATSHAM
;
A
#
# COMPACT_ATOMS: atom_id res chain seq x y z
N MET A 1 48.82 -14.73 -5.17
CA MET A 1 49.41 -14.04 -4.00
C MET A 1 49.97 -12.73 -4.51
N GLU A 2 49.74 -11.64 -3.78
CA GLU A 2 49.84 -10.21 -4.19
C GLU A 2 48.63 -9.81 -5.06
N ASN A 3 47.72 -8.90 -4.68
CA ASN A 3 47.84 -7.71 -3.82
C ASN A 3 46.86 -7.73 -2.64
N SER A 4 47.40 -7.72 -1.42
CA SER A 4 46.68 -7.19 -0.27
C SER A 4 46.51 -5.67 -0.48
N ASN A 5 45.28 -5.16 -0.52
CA ASN A 5 44.96 -3.71 -0.56
C ASN A 5 45.28 -3.00 0.77
N ILE A 6 46.36 -3.39 1.43
CA ILE A 6 46.80 -2.82 2.71
C ILE A 6 48.16 -2.18 2.45
N GLU A 7 48.16 -1.06 1.73
CA GLU A 7 49.23 -0.07 1.88
C GLU A 7 49.15 0.50 3.30
N SER A 8 50.31 0.64 3.95
CA SER A 8 50.38 1.19 5.30
C SER A 8 49.88 2.64 5.31
N GLY A 9 48.67 2.87 5.82
CA GLY A 9 48.19 4.19 6.22
C GLY A 9 46.85 4.66 5.63
N LYS A 10 46.22 3.95 4.69
CA LYS A 10 44.84 4.25 4.24
C LYS A 10 44.11 2.96 3.88
N TYR A 11 43.29 2.46 4.80
CA TYR A 11 42.33 1.40 4.49
C TYR A 11 41.29 1.95 3.50
N LYS A 12 41.18 1.33 2.32
CA LYS A 12 40.10 1.60 1.36
C LYS A 12 39.16 0.39 1.31
N PRO A 13 37.90 0.51 1.76
CA PRO A 13 36.95 -0.58 1.68
C PRO A 13 36.68 -0.97 0.23
N ARG A 14 36.74 -2.26 -0.08
CA ARG A 14 36.49 -2.80 -1.42
C ARG A 14 35.01 -3.02 -1.66
N PHE A 15 34.25 -3.36 -0.61
CA PHE A 15 32.83 -3.71 -0.74
C PHE A 15 31.88 -2.58 -0.32
N ASP A 16 32.32 -1.32 -0.42
CA ASP A 16 31.45 -0.15 -0.25
C ASP A 16 31.01 0.42 -1.60
N PHE A 17 29.82 1.02 -1.61
CA PHE A 17 29.32 1.75 -2.77
C PHE A 17 30.00 3.12 -2.86
N GLU A 18 30.58 3.45 -4.02
CA GLU A 18 31.28 4.72 -4.25
C GLU A 18 30.70 5.45 -5.46
N LYS A 19 30.69 6.79 -5.42
CA LYS A 19 30.35 7.61 -6.59
C LYS A 19 31.54 7.62 -7.56
N ASP A 20 31.29 7.48 -8.86
CA ASP A 20 32.26 7.66 -9.95
C ASP A 20 33.38 6.59 -10.08
N GLN A 21 33.15 5.34 -9.66
CA GLN A 21 34.02 4.23 -10.10
C GLN A 21 33.85 4.01 -11.61
N LYS A 22 34.94 4.17 -12.37
CA LYS A 22 34.99 3.72 -13.77
C LYS A 22 34.63 2.23 -13.79
N THR A 23 33.72 1.85 -14.68
CA THR A 23 33.38 0.46 -15.01
C THR A 23 34.60 -0.24 -15.60
N ASP A 24 35.55 -0.60 -14.76
CA ASP A 24 36.56 -1.62 -15.04
C ASP A 24 35.83 -2.99 -15.17
N PRO A 25 36.43 -4.01 -15.83
CA PRO A 25 35.79 -5.29 -16.12
C PRO A 25 35.12 -5.90 -14.89
N PRO A 26 34.06 -6.73 -15.05
CA PRO A 26 33.22 -7.18 -13.94
C PRO A 26 34.07 -7.81 -12.84
N GLU A 27 34.36 -7.01 -11.82
CA GLU A 27 35.16 -7.46 -10.71
C GLU A 27 34.36 -8.49 -9.93
N THR A 28 35.07 -9.52 -9.49
CA THR A 28 34.48 -10.59 -8.68
C THR A 28 35.27 -10.75 -7.39
N GLY A 29 34.60 -11.26 -6.36
CA GLY A 29 35.20 -11.59 -5.08
C GLY A 29 34.51 -12.78 -4.44
N SER A 30 34.89 -13.07 -3.21
CA SER A 30 34.32 -14.18 -2.44
C SER A 30 33.67 -13.70 -1.13
N ILE A 31 32.75 -14.50 -0.58
CA ILE A 31 32.17 -14.23 0.75
C ILE A 31 33.26 -14.25 1.83
N SER A 32 34.31 -15.06 1.65
CA SER A 32 35.47 -15.05 2.55
C SER A 32 36.16 -13.69 2.59
N GLU A 33 36.41 -13.06 1.43
CA GLU A 33 36.99 -11.71 1.36
C GLU A 33 36.08 -10.66 2.02
N LEU A 34 34.76 -10.77 1.82
CA LEU A 34 33.80 -9.90 2.49
C LEU A 34 33.84 -10.05 4.01
N LEU A 35 33.95 -11.28 4.52
CA LEU A 35 34.06 -11.54 5.96
C LEU A 35 35.38 -11.00 6.53
N GLU A 36 36.49 -11.09 5.79
CA GLU A 36 37.76 -10.49 6.18
C GLU A 36 37.64 -8.98 6.32
N GLU A 37 37.01 -8.31 5.35
CA GLU A 37 36.77 -6.87 5.37
C GLU A 37 35.87 -6.46 6.55
N LEU A 38 34.73 -7.13 6.72
CA LEU A 38 33.79 -6.88 7.82
C LEU A 38 34.44 -7.04 9.21
N ASN A 39 35.25 -8.10 9.39
CA ASN A 39 35.95 -8.32 10.66
C ASN A 39 37.07 -7.29 10.88
N TYR A 40 37.72 -6.82 9.80
CA TYR A 40 38.70 -5.75 9.88
C TYR A 40 38.07 -4.44 10.35
N GLU A 41 36.93 -4.04 9.78
CA GLU A 41 36.20 -2.80 10.11
C GLU A 41 35.59 -2.81 11.52
N ILE A 42 35.28 -3.98 12.08
CA ILE A 42 34.91 -4.09 13.50
C ILE A 42 36.09 -3.76 14.41
N ALA A 43 37.29 -4.20 14.04
CA ALA A 43 38.48 -4.07 14.88
C ALA A 43 39.19 -2.72 14.69
N HIS A 44 39.09 -2.11 13.50
CA HIS A 44 39.87 -0.95 13.09
C HIS A 44 38.99 0.14 12.47
N ALA A 45 39.30 1.40 12.79
CA ALA A 45 38.75 2.57 12.11
C ALA A 45 39.44 2.80 10.75
N SER A 46 38.88 3.70 9.94
CA SER A 46 39.37 4.03 8.59
C SER A 46 40.79 4.59 8.53
N ASP A 47 41.33 5.07 9.65
CA ASP A 47 42.72 5.52 9.82
C ASP A 47 43.67 4.41 10.34
N GLY A 48 43.18 3.18 10.48
CA GLY A 48 43.91 2.03 11.01
C GLY A 48 44.04 2.01 12.54
N SER A 49 43.47 2.98 13.25
CA SER A 49 43.42 2.97 14.72
C SER A 49 42.37 1.97 15.22
N LYS A 50 42.46 1.52 16.48
CA LYS A 50 41.44 0.63 17.05
C LYS A 50 40.07 1.31 17.04
N ALA A 51 39.05 0.64 16.48
CA ALA A 51 37.69 1.15 16.49
C ALA A 51 37.20 1.39 17.93
N LYS A 52 36.36 2.42 18.16
CA LYS A 52 35.82 2.77 19.51
C LYS A 52 35.14 1.61 20.24
N HIS A 53 34.74 0.56 19.52
CA HIS A 53 34.07 -0.64 20.05
C HIS A 53 34.95 -1.90 20.11
N SER A 54 36.26 -1.81 19.75
CA SER A 54 37.17 -2.97 19.65
C SER A 54 37.34 -3.75 20.95
N ASN A 55 37.02 -3.14 22.10
CA ASN A 55 37.21 -3.74 23.43
C ASN A 55 35.92 -4.33 24.03
N ALA A 56 34.76 -4.24 23.35
CA ALA A 56 33.47 -4.58 23.94
C ALA A 56 32.83 -5.90 23.44
N SER A 57 33.27 -6.47 22.31
CA SER A 57 32.80 -7.80 21.90
C SER A 57 33.84 -8.51 21.04
N GLY A 58 34.37 -9.64 21.50
CA GLY A 58 35.15 -10.57 20.65
C GLY A 58 34.30 -11.29 19.61
N LYS A 59 33.33 -10.58 19.00
CA LYS A 59 32.34 -11.11 18.07
C LYS A 59 32.95 -11.13 16.68
N THR A 60 33.47 -12.29 16.27
CA THR A 60 33.86 -12.52 14.87
C THR A 60 32.60 -12.69 14.02
N ILE A 61 32.48 -11.93 12.94
CA ILE A 61 31.44 -12.14 11.94
C ILE A 61 31.82 -13.38 11.14
N THR A 62 30.95 -14.38 11.14
CA THR A 62 31.04 -15.55 10.28
C THR A 62 29.91 -15.53 9.27
N ARG A 63 29.91 -16.49 8.36
CA ARG A 63 28.81 -16.68 7.40
C ARG A 63 27.47 -16.92 8.10
N LYS A 64 27.47 -17.48 9.31
CA LYS A 64 26.24 -17.71 10.09
C LYS A 64 25.54 -16.39 10.42
N GLU A 65 26.30 -15.33 10.71
CA GLU A 65 25.78 -14.00 10.98
C GLU A 65 25.22 -13.33 9.72
N LEU A 66 25.73 -13.68 8.52
CA LEU A 66 25.18 -13.23 7.24
C LEU A 66 23.92 -13.99 6.80
N LYS A 67 23.56 -15.09 7.47
CA LYS A 67 22.46 -15.97 7.05
C LYS A 67 21.14 -15.22 6.84
N GLY A 68 20.77 -14.32 7.76
CA GLY A 68 19.52 -13.57 7.64
C GLY A 68 19.45 -12.69 6.38
N VAL A 69 20.58 -12.08 5.99
CA VAL A 69 20.69 -11.28 4.77
C VAL A 69 20.62 -12.17 3.53
N ILE A 70 21.32 -13.31 3.53
CA ILE A 70 21.30 -14.28 2.43
C ILE A 70 19.90 -14.86 2.23
N ASP A 71 19.24 -15.28 3.31
CA ASP A 71 17.87 -15.83 3.27
C ASP A 71 16.88 -14.77 2.75
N PHE A 72 17.06 -13.50 3.13
CA PHE A 72 16.27 -12.38 2.59
C PHE A 72 16.50 -12.22 1.08
N ILE A 73 17.74 -12.19 0.61
CA ILE A 73 18.07 -12.04 -0.82
C ILE A 73 17.47 -13.19 -1.63
N ASN A 74 17.66 -14.44 -1.18
CA ASN A 74 17.16 -15.62 -1.87
C ASN A 74 15.63 -15.61 -1.99
N SER A 75 14.92 -15.31 -0.89
CA SER A 75 13.45 -15.35 -0.84
C SER A 75 12.76 -14.13 -1.43
N THR A 76 13.39 -12.96 -1.34
CA THR A 76 12.76 -11.68 -1.72
C THR A 76 13.19 -11.24 -3.11
N LEU A 77 14.48 -11.34 -3.43
CA LEU A 77 15.08 -10.81 -4.65
C LEU A 77 15.33 -11.88 -5.73
N GLY A 78 14.98 -13.14 -5.43
CA GLY A 78 15.03 -14.25 -6.40
C GLY A 78 16.43 -14.51 -6.97
N GLN A 79 17.48 -14.21 -6.20
CA GLN A 79 18.86 -14.49 -6.57
C GLN A 79 19.44 -15.48 -5.57
N GLU A 80 19.78 -16.68 -6.04
CA GLU A 80 20.36 -17.71 -5.19
C GLU A 80 21.83 -17.40 -4.90
N ILE A 81 22.17 -17.23 -3.62
CA ILE A 81 23.56 -17.12 -3.15
C ILE A 81 24.01 -18.50 -2.68
N PRO A 82 24.93 -19.18 -3.39
CA PRO A 82 25.39 -20.53 -3.05
C PRO A 82 26.02 -20.58 -1.66
N SER A 83 25.77 -21.66 -0.92
CA SER A 83 26.27 -21.88 0.45
C SER A 83 27.81 -22.05 0.55
N GLY A 84 28.47 -22.40 -0.55
CA GLY A 84 29.92 -22.53 -0.65
C GLY A 84 30.67 -21.21 -0.81
N ASN A 85 32.01 -21.27 -0.79
CA ASN A 85 32.84 -20.14 -1.19
C ASN A 85 32.85 -20.05 -2.72
N CYS A 86 31.98 -19.22 -3.25
CA CYS A 86 31.79 -19.01 -4.69
C CYS A 86 32.25 -17.61 -5.08
N THR A 87 32.70 -17.50 -6.33
CA THR A 87 33.01 -16.22 -6.95
C THR A 87 31.70 -15.50 -7.27
N LEU A 88 31.50 -14.35 -6.65
CA LEU A 88 30.31 -13.50 -6.82
C LEU A 88 30.70 -12.15 -7.43
N PRO A 89 29.80 -11.49 -8.18
CA PRO A 89 30.00 -10.10 -8.60
C PRO A 89 30.24 -9.19 -7.40
N ILE A 90 31.17 -8.23 -7.51
CA ILE A 90 31.45 -7.28 -6.42
C ILE A 90 30.19 -6.53 -5.97
N SER A 91 29.32 -6.13 -6.90
CA SER A 91 28.04 -5.47 -6.58
C SER A 91 27.12 -6.32 -5.70
N THR A 92 27.18 -7.66 -5.84
CA THR A 92 26.46 -8.60 -4.96
C THR A 92 27.04 -8.55 -3.54
N LEU A 93 28.37 -8.59 -3.41
CA LEU A 93 29.06 -8.52 -2.11
C LEU A 93 28.85 -7.16 -1.43
N LYS A 94 28.91 -6.05 -2.18
CA LYS A 94 28.55 -4.70 -1.71
C LYS A 94 27.13 -4.65 -1.13
N THR A 95 26.17 -5.27 -1.84
CA THR A 95 24.78 -5.33 -1.38
C THR A 95 24.62 -6.14 -0.10
N ILE A 96 25.30 -7.30 0.02
CA ILE A 96 25.30 -8.10 1.24
C ILE A 96 25.89 -7.30 2.41
N LYS A 97 27.04 -6.63 2.20
CA LYS A 97 27.67 -5.76 3.21
C LYS A 97 26.72 -4.68 3.68
N LEU A 98 26.12 -3.93 2.74
CA LEU A 98 25.19 -2.84 3.02
C LEU A 98 24.00 -3.30 3.88
N LEU A 99 23.34 -4.39 3.47
CA LEU A 99 22.20 -4.96 4.21
C LEU A 99 22.61 -5.46 5.59
N TYR A 100 23.76 -6.11 5.71
CA TYR A 100 24.27 -6.61 6.99
C TYR A 100 24.57 -5.47 7.96
N ILE A 101 25.38 -4.49 7.54
CA ILE A 101 25.76 -3.35 8.37
C ILE A 101 24.51 -2.59 8.80
N LYS A 102 23.56 -2.33 7.89
CA LYS A 102 22.33 -1.62 8.25
C LYS A 102 21.39 -2.43 9.12
N ASN A 103 21.36 -3.75 9.00
CA ASN A 103 20.55 -4.58 9.90
C ASN A 103 21.17 -4.72 11.30
N ASP A 104 22.51 -4.74 11.42
CA ASP A 104 23.22 -4.90 12.71
C ASP A 104 23.42 -3.56 13.45
N SER A 105 23.65 -2.45 12.74
CA SER A 105 23.88 -1.11 13.30
C SER A 105 22.62 -0.46 13.91
N SER A 106 21.48 -1.11 13.83
CA SER A 106 20.21 -0.44 14.01
C SER A 106 19.27 -1.27 14.88
N ASP A 107 18.75 -0.66 15.96
CA ASP A 107 17.62 -1.15 16.78
C ASP A 107 16.33 -1.39 15.95
N THR A 108 16.43 -1.40 14.62
CA THR A 108 15.34 -1.29 13.67
C THR A 108 14.95 -2.61 13.01
N GLN A 109 15.62 -3.76 13.23
CA GLN A 109 15.22 -5.01 12.56
C GLN A 109 14.96 -4.80 11.05
N LEU A 110 15.89 -4.14 10.35
CA LEU A 110 15.70 -3.60 9.00
C LEU A 110 15.03 -4.60 8.05
N LEU A 111 15.56 -5.82 7.98
CA LEU A 111 15.04 -6.85 7.06
C LEU A 111 13.57 -7.18 7.32
N GLN A 112 13.10 -7.10 8.57
CA GLN A 112 11.68 -7.26 8.87
C GLN A 112 10.87 -6.07 8.35
N ARG A 113 11.38 -4.84 8.51
CA ARG A 113 10.69 -3.61 8.07
C ARG A 113 10.54 -3.52 6.56
N ILE A 114 11.52 -4.02 5.81
CA ILE A 114 11.52 -4.00 4.33
C ILE A 114 11.09 -5.34 3.72
N SER A 115 10.45 -6.24 4.46
CA SER A 115 10.01 -7.54 3.91
C SER A 115 8.60 -7.47 3.34
N LYS A 116 8.35 -8.24 2.26
CA LYS A 116 7.06 -8.41 1.56
C LYS A 116 5.84 -8.46 2.50
N PRO A 117 4.64 -8.02 2.07
CA PRO A 117 3.42 -8.11 2.88
C PRO A 117 3.24 -9.52 3.47
N GLY A 118 2.96 -9.58 4.77
CA GLY A 118 2.85 -10.84 5.53
C GLY A 118 1.40 -11.22 5.83
N THR A 119 1.23 -12.34 6.56
CA THR A 119 -0.07 -12.81 7.08
C THR A 119 -0.48 -12.15 8.41
N ILE A 120 0.33 -11.22 8.92
CA ILE A 120 0.03 -10.45 10.13
C ILE A 120 -1.10 -9.46 9.80
N LYS A 121 -1.96 -9.19 10.78
CA LYS A 121 -3.09 -8.24 10.69
C LYS A 121 -2.69 -6.97 9.92
N ALA A 122 -3.33 -6.74 8.77
CA ALA A 122 -3.23 -5.53 7.98
C ALA A 122 -3.54 -4.29 8.84
N THR A 123 -2.66 -3.29 8.77
CA THR A 123 -2.88 -2.01 9.44
C THR A 123 -2.64 -0.82 8.52
N PHE A 124 -2.17 -1.03 7.29
CA PHE A 124 -1.78 -0.02 6.32
C PHE A 124 -0.67 0.91 6.77
N GLU A 125 -0.02 0.55 7.87
CA GLU A 125 1.14 1.25 8.40
C GLU A 125 2.39 0.68 7.71
N HIS A 126 2.55 1.04 6.43
CA HIS A 126 3.73 0.73 5.63
C HIS A 126 4.38 2.02 5.11
N TRP A 127 5.68 1.97 4.82
CA TRP A 127 6.40 3.14 4.31
C TRP A 127 5.64 3.71 3.10
N THR A 128 5.38 5.02 3.11
CA THR A 128 4.91 5.82 1.97
C THR A 128 5.89 6.95 1.67
N GLU A 129 5.79 7.58 0.50
CA GLU A 129 6.71 8.67 0.11
C GLU A 129 6.59 9.92 0.97
N ARG A 130 5.54 10.02 1.79
CA ARG A 130 5.34 11.12 2.72
C ARG A 130 6.16 10.88 3.98
N ASN A 131 6.81 11.94 4.45
CA ASN A 131 7.46 11.93 5.75
C ASN A 131 6.40 11.83 6.84
N SER A 132 6.15 10.62 7.33
CA SER A 132 5.30 10.38 8.48
C SER A 132 6.15 10.36 9.75
N PRO A 133 5.90 11.24 10.74
CA PRO A 133 6.59 11.18 12.03
C PRO A 133 6.51 9.80 12.70
N ARG A 134 5.46 9.02 12.41
CA ARG A 134 5.22 7.67 12.95
C ARG A 134 6.15 6.60 12.40
N ASN A 135 6.67 6.81 11.19
CA ASN A 135 7.50 5.82 10.48
C ASN A 135 8.87 6.37 10.04
N GLU A 136 9.30 7.47 10.63
CA GLU A 136 10.53 8.18 10.28
C GLU A 136 11.76 7.25 10.25
N LYS A 137 11.84 6.27 11.17
CA LYS A 137 12.93 5.30 11.21
C LYS A 137 13.00 4.41 9.96
N THR A 138 11.87 3.85 9.52
CA THR A 138 11.84 2.98 8.34
C THR A 138 12.08 3.79 7.07
N ILE A 139 11.48 4.98 6.97
CA ILE A 139 11.65 5.89 5.83
C ILE A 139 13.13 6.27 5.71
N LYS A 140 13.77 6.72 6.80
CA LYS A 140 15.21 7.04 6.80
C LYS A 140 16.08 5.84 6.39
N ALA A 141 15.77 4.65 6.89
CA ALA A 141 16.55 3.45 6.55
C ALA A 141 16.40 3.09 5.07
N ALA A 142 15.19 3.12 4.54
CA ALA A 142 14.89 2.88 3.14
C ALA A 142 15.52 3.94 2.21
N SER A 143 15.32 5.22 2.49
CA SER A 143 15.91 6.32 1.73
C SER A 143 17.43 6.24 1.74
N TYR A 144 18.04 5.85 2.86
CA TYR A 144 19.47 5.59 2.91
C TYR A 144 19.87 4.47 1.95
N LEU A 145 19.23 3.29 2.03
CA LEU A 145 19.54 2.16 1.15
C LEU A 145 19.43 2.57 -0.33
N MET A 146 18.31 3.19 -0.71
CA MET A 146 18.10 3.67 -2.08
C MET A 146 19.16 4.68 -2.51
N SER A 147 19.55 5.60 -1.61
CA SER A 147 20.58 6.60 -1.91
C SER A 147 21.99 6.03 -2.07
N THR A 148 22.28 4.90 -1.41
CA THR A 148 23.56 4.18 -1.52
C THR A 148 23.58 3.30 -2.76
N LEU A 149 22.51 2.54 -3.02
CA LEU A 149 22.41 1.64 -4.18
C LEU A 149 22.50 2.39 -5.51
N LYS A 150 21.87 3.57 -5.60
CA LYS A 150 21.87 4.39 -6.82
C LYS A 150 23.25 4.96 -7.20
N LEU A 151 24.25 4.89 -6.32
CA LEU A 151 25.60 5.40 -6.62
C LEU A 151 26.29 4.61 -7.74
N GLU A 152 25.89 3.34 -7.93
CA GLU A 152 26.48 2.42 -8.91
C GLU A 152 25.47 1.96 -9.98
N ILE A 153 24.29 2.58 -10.03
CA ILE A 153 23.35 2.43 -11.14
C ILE A 153 23.63 3.58 -12.11
N ASP A 154 23.88 3.27 -13.39
CA ASP A 154 24.12 4.30 -14.39
C ASP A 154 22.88 5.20 -14.56
N GLU A 155 23.10 6.48 -14.88
CA GLU A 155 22.02 7.47 -14.92
C GLU A 155 20.96 7.14 -15.99
N GLU A 156 21.35 6.54 -17.11
CA GLU A 156 20.41 6.11 -18.16
C GLU A 156 19.49 5.00 -17.65
N ARG A 157 20.05 3.98 -17.01
CA ARG A 157 19.30 2.89 -16.39
C ARG A 157 18.42 3.38 -15.26
N LEU A 158 18.91 4.30 -14.43
CA LEU A 158 18.11 4.89 -13.35
C LEU A 158 16.89 5.64 -13.92
N ASN A 159 17.08 6.42 -15.00
CA ASN A 159 15.99 7.08 -15.70
C ASN A 159 15.00 6.05 -16.28
N GLN A 160 15.48 4.96 -16.88
CA GLN A 160 14.61 3.87 -17.35
C GLN A 160 13.80 3.27 -16.19
N ILE A 161 14.40 3.02 -15.02
CA ILE A 161 13.69 2.52 -13.84
C ILE A 161 12.58 3.50 -13.45
N HIS A 162 12.86 4.80 -13.34
CA HIS A 162 11.86 5.80 -12.92
C HIS A 162 10.76 6.06 -13.96
N ILE A 163 11.03 5.84 -15.24
CA ILE A 163 10.01 5.89 -16.29
C ILE A 163 9.08 4.66 -16.17
N ASN A 164 9.63 3.48 -15.93
CA ASN A 164 8.86 2.21 -15.89
C ASN A 164 8.26 1.89 -14.51
N ARG A 165 8.72 2.55 -13.45
CA ARG A 165 8.26 2.36 -12.08
C ARG A 165 7.85 3.69 -11.52
N LEU A 166 6.58 4.01 -11.73
CA LEU A 166 5.94 5.15 -11.09
C LEU A 166 6.03 5.01 -9.56
N THR A 167 5.96 6.16 -8.90
CA THR A 167 5.89 6.18 -7.46
C THR A 167 4.62 5.48 -6.96
N PRO A 168 4.62 4.87 -5.76
CA PRO A 168 3.45 4.17 -5.22
C PRO A 168 2.16 5.01 -5.25
N SER A 169 2.24 6.31 -4.90
CA SER A 169 1.08 7.20 -4.96
C SER A 169 0.57 7.41 -6.39
N LYS A 170 1.47 7.56 -7.38
CA LYS A 170 1.11 7.68 -8.79
C LYS A 170 0.58 6.37 -9.37
N LEU A 171 1.11 5.22 -8.95
CA LEU A 171 0.59 3.90 -9.33
C LEU A 171 -0.84 3.72 -8.85
N LEU A 172 -1.13 4.08 -7.60
CA LEU A 172 -2.49 3.98 -7.06
C LEU A 172 -3.47 4.91 -7.79
N GLU A 173 -3.07 6.14 -8.10
CA GLU A 173 -3.86 7.07 -8.90
C GLU A 173 -4.09 6.55 -10.32
N TYR A 174 -3.03 6.07 -10.96
CA TYR A 174 -3.08 5.50 -12.30
C TYR A 174 -4.05 4.32 -12.38
N TYR A 175 -3.94 3.34 -11.48
CA TYR A 175 -4.82 2.18 -11.47
C TYR A 175 -6.24 2.50 -11.03
N ALA A 176 -6.45 3.45 -10.11
CA ALA A 176 -7.79 3.89 -9.75
C ALA A 176 -8.51 4.49 -10.97
N ARG A 177 -7.83 5.33 -11.75
CA ARG A 177 -8.36 5.89 -12.99
C ARG A 177 -8.60 4.80 -14.04
N HIS A 178 -7.63 3.91 -14.25
CA HIS A 178 -7.76 2.86 -15.26
C HIS A 178 -8.91 1.89 -14.92
N ILE A 179 -9.09 1.51 -13.66
CA ILE A 179 -10.25 0.72 -13.23
C ILE A 179 -11.56 1.47 -13.53
N LYS A 180 -11.63 2.78 -13.28
CA LYS A 180 -12.82 3.58 -13.61
C LYS A 180 -13.11 3.57 -15.11
N GLU A 181 -12.08 3.69 -15.95
CA GLU A 181 -12.19 3.60 -17.41
C GLU A 181 -12.65 2.20 -17.86
N LEU A 182 -12.12 1.13 -17.25
CA LEU A 182 -12.50 -0.26 -17.54
C LEU A 182 -13.95 -0.58 -17.16
N ILE A 183 -14.49 -0.02 -16.08
CA ILE A 183 -15.84 -0.36 -15.60
C ILE A 183 -16.94 0.51 -16.22
N GLU A 184 -16.61 1.68 -16.77
CA GLU A 184 -17.60 2.60 -17.36
C GLU A 184 -18.46 1.92 -18.45
N PRO A 185 -17.91 1.12 -19.38
CA PRO A 185 -18.73 0.41 -20.36
C PRO A 185 -19.74 -0.57 -19.72
N ILE A 186 -19.39 -1.22 -18.61
CA ILE A 186 -20.33 -2.11 -17.89
C ILE A 186 -21.51 -1.30 -17.34
N TYR A 187 -21.24 -0.13 -16.76
CA TYR A 187 -22.31 0.74 -16.24
C TYR A 187 -23.22 1.24 -17.37
N MET A 188 -22.65 1.59 -18.52
CA MET A 188 -23.42 2.04 -19.69
C MET A 188 -24.27 0.91 -20.30
N ALA A 189 -23.69 -0.29 -20.43
CA ALA A 189 -24.36 -1.45 -21.04
C ALA A 189 -25.53 -2.00 -20.21
N PHE A 190 -25.43 -1.91 -18.88
CA PHE A 190 -26.41 -2.44 -17.95
C PHE A 190 -27.09 -1.35 -17.11
N ASP A 191 -27.26 -0.15 -17.67
CA ASP A 191 -27.83 1.00 -16.95
C ASP A 191 -29.17 0.63 -16.26
N GLY A 192 -29.30 1.03 -15.01
CA GLY A 192 -30.45 0.72 -14.15
C GLY A 192 -30.57 -0.75 -13.69
N ASN A 193 -29.68 -1.67 -14.08
CA ASN A 193 -29.72 -3.08 -13.69
C ASN A 193 -28.54 -3.47 -12.77
N ASP A 194 -28.68 -3.19 -11.48
CA ASP A 194 -27.66 -3.45 -10.46
C ASP A 194 -27.26 -4.94 -10.34
N GLU A 195 -28.18 -5.87 -10.61
CA GLU A 195 -27.91 -7.32 -10.57
C GLU A 195 -27.05 -7.79 -11.75
N ALA A 196 -27.34 -7.28 -12.96
CA ALA A 196 -26.53 -7.56 -14.14
C ALA A 196 -25.12 -6.95 -14.01
N ILE A 197 -25.01 -5.71 -13.50
CA ILE A 197 -23.71 -5.08 -13.21
C ILE A 197 -22.91 -5.93 -12.21
N ALA A 198 -23.55 -6.39 -11.13
CA ALA A 198 -22.88 -7.25 -10.15
C ALA A 198 -22.38 -8.57 -10.78
N SER A 199 -23.19 -9.19 -11.63
CA SER A 199 -22.82 -10.42 -12.32
C SER A 199 -21.68 -10.20 -13.33
N ALA A 200 -21.68 -9.08 -14.04
CA ALA A 200 -20.59 -8.69 -14.94
C ALA A 200 -19.27 -8.51 -14.17
N PHE A 201 -19.27 -7.80 -13.04
CA PHE A 201 -18.08 -7.65 -12.21
C PHE A 201 -17.60 -8.98 -11.62
N MET A 202 -18.51 -9.85 -11.17
CA MET A 202 -18.15 -11.18 -10.68
C MET A 202 -17.52 -12.05 -11.76
N PHE A 203 -18.11 -12.05 -12.96
CA PHE A 203 -17.55 -12.76 -14.11
C PHE A 203 -16.17 -12.21 -14.46
N GLY A 204 -16.04 -10.88 -14.55
CA GLY A 204 -14.77 -10.21 -14.84
C GLY A 204 -13.69 -10.56 -13.82
N ALA A 205 -14.02 -10.48 -12.52
CA ALA A 205 -13.12 -10.86 -11.44
C ALA A 205 -12.63 -12.31 -11.58
N HIS A 206 -13.54 -13.24 -11.88
CA HIS A 206 -13.19 -14.66 -12.05
C HIS A 206 -12.27 -14.91 -13.24
N GLN A 207 -12.51 -14.23 -14.36
CA GLN A 207 -11.66 -14.33 -15.55
C GLN A 207 -10.26 -13.75 -15.29
N ILE A 208 -10.18 -12.60 -14.62
CA ILE A 208 -8.92 -11.98 -14.21
C ILE A 208 -8.16 -12.91 -13.25
N GLU A 209 -8.80 -13.44 -12.20
CA GLU A 209 -8.15 -14.37 -11.26
C GLU A 209 -7.63 -15.65 -11.94
N SER A 210 -8.28 -16.08 -13.01
CA SER A 210 -7.89 -17.25 -13.79
C SER A 210 -6.85 -16.95 -14.86
N TYR A 211 -6.53 -15.67 -15.10
CA TYR A 211 -5.56 -15.25 -16.09
C TYR A 211 -4.17 -15.79 -15.74
N GLN A 212 -3.61 -16.56 -16.67
CA GLN A 212 -2.23 -17.00 -16.64
C GLN A 212 -1.56 -16.37 -17.85
N PRO A 213 -0.59 -15.46 -17.68
CA PRO A 213 0.13 -14.94 -18.83
C PRO A 213 0.86 -16.08 -19.54
N SER A 214 1.16 -15.87 -20.82
CA SER A 214 2.22 -16.64 -21.47
C SER A 214 3.48 -16.49 -20.63
N THR A 215 4.16 -17.60 -20.32
CA THR A 215 5.30 -17.65 -19.39
C THR A 215 6.20 -16.44 -19.57
N ILE A 216 6.33 -15.61 -18.53
CA ILE A 216 7.28 -14.50 -18.50
C ILE A 216 8.65 -15.13 -18.75
N LEU A 217 9.16 -15.01 -19.97
CA LEU A 217 10.46 -15.54 -20.32
C LEU A 217 11.47 -14.72 -19.52
N PRO A 218 12.24 -15.32 -18.60
CA PRO A 218 13.29 -14.57 -17.93
C PRO A 218 14.23 -14.03 -19.02
N SER A 219 14.47 -12.72 -19.05
CA SER A 219 15.47 -12.18 -19.96
C SER A 219 16.81 -12.87 -19.70
N LYS A 220 17.64 -12.90 -20.74
CA LYS A 220 18.95 -13.58 -20.71
C LYS A 220 19.93 -12.94 -19.73
N GLU A 221 19.67 -11.73 -19.23
CA GLU A 221 20.51 -11.02 -18.28
C GLU A 221 19.71 -10.54 -17.06
N ALA A 222 19.77 -11.35 -16.01
CA ALA A 222 19.31 -10.99 -14.68
C ALA A 222 19.94 -9.66 -14.21
N ALA A 223 19.12 -8.64 -13.93
CA ALA A 223 19.57 -7.38 -13.35
C ALA A 223 20.46 -7.62 -12.11
N PRO A 224 21.55 -6.87 -11.92
CA PRO A 224 22.43 -7.00 -10.75
C PRO A 224 21.68 -6.85 -9.41
N LEU A 225 22.17 -7.51 -8.35
CA LEU A 225 21.48 -7.56 -7.06
C LEU A 225 21.13 -6.18 -6.47
N HIS A 226 22.03 -5.21 -6.60
CA HIS A 226 21.84 -3.86 -6.07
C HIS A 226 20.70 -3.12 -6.79
N GLU A 227 20.56 -3.31 -8.11
CA GLU A 227 19.44 -2.81 -8.91
C GLU A 227 18.14 -3.49 -8.52
N ARG A 228 18.14 -4.82 -8.37
CA ARG A 228 16.96 -5.57 -7.90
C ARG A 228 16.46 -5.05 -6.55
N LEU A 229 17.38 -4.82 -5.61
CA LEU A 229 17.03 -4.27 -4.30
C LEU A 229 16.50 -2.83 -4.43
N TYR A 230 17.07 -2.01 -5.32
CA TYR A 230 16.58 -0.65 -5.58
C TYR A 230 15.14 -0.67 -6.13
N ILE A 231 14.87 -1.46 -7.16
CA ILE A 231 13.53 -1.64 -7.75
C ILE A 231 12.56 -2.19 -6.70
N TYR A 232 12.97 -3.20 -5.93
CA TYR A 232 12.17 -3.77 -4.86
C TYR A 232 11.75 -2.71 -3.83
N LEU A 233 12.69 -1.90 -3.35
CA LEU A 233 12.42 -0.84 -2.37
C LEU A 233 11.48 0.22 -2.95
N LEU A 234 11.60 0.55 -4.24
CA LEU A 234 10.72 1.48 -4.93
C LEU A 234 9.27 0.98 -5.02
N THR A 235 9.06 -0.31 -5.30
CA THR A 235 7.72 -0.89 -5.46
C THR A 235 7.10 -1.42 -4.17
N LEU A 236 7.91 -1.64 -3.12
CA LEU A 236 7.46 -2.24 -1.86
C LEU A 236 6.24 -1.55 -1.22
N PRO A 237 6.11 -0.21 -1.15
CA PRO A 237 4.91 0.42 -0.62
C PRO A 237 3.61 0.04 -1.35
N PHE A 238 3.68 -0.08 -2.68
CA PHE A 238 2.53 -0.51 -3.49
C PHE A 238 2.18 -1.98 -3.21
N LEU A 239 3.19 -2.85 -3.10
CA LEU A 239 2.97 -4.26 -2.74
C LEU A 239 2.30 -4.41 -1.37
N HIS A 240 2.71 -3.59 -0.38
CA HIS A 240 2.05 -3.55 0.91
C HIS A 240 0.60 -3.09 0.81
N PHE A 241 0.33 -2.01 0.08
CA PHE A 241 -1.03 -1.52 -0.11
C PHE A 241 -1.95 -2.62 -0.64
N VAL A 242 -1.57 -3.28 -1.75
CA VAL A 242 -2.39 -4.33 -2.37
C VAL A 242 -2.58 -5.52 -1.42
N GLY A 243 -1.50 -5.97 -0.78
CA GLY A 243 -1.55 -7.13 0.13
C GLY A 243 -2.40 -6.87 1.38
N GLU A 244 -2.43 -5.64 1.89
CA GLU A 244 -3.20 -5.27 3.09
C GLU A 244 -4.65 -4.90 2.77
N TYR A 245 -4.93 -4.39 1.56
CA TYR A 245 -6.28 -4.01 1.12
C TYR A 245 -7.25 -5.16 1.10
N GLN A 246 -6.85 -6.28 0.51
CA GLN A 246 -7.67 -7.48 0.52
C GLN A 246 -8.02 -7.91 1.96
N GLN A 247 -7.03 -7.92 2.87
CA GLN A 247 -7.24 -8.36 4.24
C GLN A 247 -8.21 -7.45 5.01
N VAL A 248 -8.15 -6.14 4.80
CA VAL A 248 -9.09 -5.20 5.44
C VAL A 248 -10.49 -5.39 4.90
N VAL A 249 -10.67 -5.48 3.57
CA VAL A 249 -11.99 -5.69 2.96
C VAL A 249 -12.62 -6.99 3.47
N GLU A 250 -11.87 -8.10 3.48
CA GLU A 250 -12.35 -9.39 3.97
C GLU A 250 -12.68 -9.37 5.46
N SER A 251 -11.80 -8.75 6.28
CA SER A 251 -12.01 -8.64 7.72
C SER A 251 -13.23 -7.78 8.07
N GLU A 252 -13.42 -6.66 7.39
CA GLU A 252 -14.53 -5.74 7.66
C GLU A 252 -15.87 -6.34 7.21
N ASN A 253 -15.93 -6.95 6.02
CA ASN A 253 -17.12 -7.69 5.59
C ASN A 253 -17.47 -8.82 6.57
N GLY A 254 -16.46 -9.55 7.05
CA GLY A 254 -16.62 -10.60 8.06
C GLY A 254 -17.12 -10.07 9.42
N GLU A 255 -16.70 -8.88 9.84
CA GLU A 255 -17.21 -8.26 11.07
C GLU A 255 -18.64 -7.73 10.89
N LEU A 256 -18.92 -7.02 9.81
CA LEU A 256 -20.22 -6.36 9.57
C LEU A 256 -21.36 -7.36 9.39
N SER A 257 -21.10 -8.50 8.72
CA SER A 257 -22.08 -9.59 8.58
C SER A 257 -22.60 -10.12 9.92
N LYS A 258 -21.79 -10.11 10.98
CA LYS A 258 -22.19 -10.53 12.34
C LYS A 258 -23.26 -9.62 12.96
N TYR A 259 -23.33 -8.36 12.53
CA TYR A 259 -24.25 -7.36 13.08
C TYR A 259 -25.58 -7.29 12.34
N LYS A 260 -25.78 -8.11 11.28
CA LYS A 260 -27.00 -8.16 10.48
C LYS A 260 -27.50 -6.76 10.09
N ILE A 261 -26.58 -5.97 9.54
CA ILE A 261 -26.84 -4.58 9.18
C ILE A 261 -27.72 -4.53 7.92
N GLU A 262 -27.51 -5.43 6.95
CA GLU A 262 -28.21 -5.41 5.65
C GLU A 262 -29.75 -5.50 5.73
N PRO A 263 -30.35 -6.37 6.58
CA PRO A 263 -31.81 -6.41 6.74
C PRO A 263 -32.45 -5.13 7.28
N LEU A 264 -31.65 -4.22 7.85
CA LEU A 264 -32.14 -2.94 8.40
C LEU A 264 -32.38 -1.91 7.28
N PHE A 265 -31.77 -2.11 6.10
CA PHE A 265 -31.89 -1.25 4.92
C PHE A 265 -32.98 -1.74 3.94
N ALA A 266 -33.92 -2.58 4.38
CA ALA A 266 -34.95 -3.20 3.54
C ALA A 266 -35.94 -2.20 2.91
N HIS A 267 -35.98 -0.95 3.40
CA HIS A 267 -36.66 0.17 2.77
C HIS A 267 -35.63 1.10 2.12
N ALA A 268 -34.91 0.61 1.10
CA ALA A 268 -34.14 1.47 0.21
C ALA A 268 -35.04 2.65 -0.22
N ILE A 269 -34.49 3.87 -0.30
CA ILE A 269 -35.26 5.07 -0.63
C ILE A 269 -35.96 4.84 -1.97
N SER A 270 -37.24 4.47 -1.93
CA SER A 270 -37.92 3.68 -2.98
C SER A 270 -38.68 4.54 -3.98
N SER A 271 -38.53 5.86 -3.87
CA SER A 271 -39.04 6.82 -4.83
C SER A 271 -37.86 7.34 -5.67
N PRO A 272 -37.87 7.18 -7.01
CA PRO A 272 -36.86 7.75 -7.90
C PRO A 272 -36.68 9.27 -7.69
N THR A 273 -37.76 9.98 -7.33
CA THR A 273 -37.73 11.43 -7.07
C THR A 273 -37.11 11.78 -5.71
N GLU A 274 -37.25 10.91 -4.69
CA GLU A 274 -36.56 11.06 -3.41
C GLU A 274 -35.08 10.68 -3.54
N CYS A 275 -34.76 9.69 -4.38
CA CYS A 275 -33.39 9.28 -4.68
C CYS A 275 -32.58 10.42 -5.33
N ASP A 276 -33.12 11.05 -6.38
CA ASP A 276 -32.47 12.18 -7.05
C ASP A 276 -32.25 13.38 -6.13
N ALA A 277 -33.17 13.65 -5.21
CA ALA A 277 -33.04 14.76 -4.27
C ALA A 277 -31.94 14.52 -3.24
N LEU A 278 -31.78 13.27 -2.77
CA LEU A 278 -30.77 12.91 -1.78
C LEU A 278 -29.37 12.80 -2.35
N LEU A 279 -29.24 12.47 -3.62
CA LEU A 279 -27.97 12.33 -4.34
C LEU A 279 -27.41 13.66 -4.85
N ARG A 280 -28.21 14.72 -4.91
CA ARG A 280 -27.74 16.05 -5.32
C ARG A 280 -26.77 16.62 -4.27
N PRO A 281 -25.62 17.17 -4.68
CA PRO A 281 -24.75 17.91 -3.78
C PRO A 281 -25.48 19.10 -3.15
N VAL A 282 -25.40 19.21 -1.82
CA VAL A 282 -26.09 20.24 -1.02
C VAL A 282 -25.17 20.99 -0.07
N THR A 283 -23.97 20.45 0.22
CA THR A 283 -23.01 21.09 1.12
C THR A 283 -21.56 20.84 0.68
N SER A 284 -20.64 21.58 1.29
CA SER A 284 -19.19 21.40 1.19
C SER A 284 -18.62 20.82 2.50
N LEU A 285 -17.35 20.43 2.50
CA LEU A 285 -16.65 19.97 3.70
C LEU A 285 -16.50 21.08 4.75
N ALA A 286 -16.25 22.32 4.32
CA ALA A 286 -16.12 23.48 5.21
C ALA A 286 -17.44 23.83 5.93
N ALA A 287 -18.58 23.58 5.29
CA ALA A 287 -19.90 23.89 5.84
C ALA A 287 -20.54 22.74 6.63
N ILE A 288 -19.86 21.60 6.78
CA ILE A 288 -20.50 20.36 7.21
C ILE A 288 -21.04 20.41 8.65
N HIS A 289 -20.34 21.03 9.59
CA HIS A 289 -20.82 21.13 10.98
C HIS A 289 -22.14 21.90 11.06
N PHE A 290 -22.21 23.04 10.35
CA PHE A 290 -23.41 23.85 10.29
C PHE A 290 -24.56 23.08 9.61
N PHE A 291 -24.26 22.36 8.53
CA PHE A 291 -25.24 21.54 7.82
C PHE A 291 -25.80 20.42 8.71
N LEU A 292 -24.93 19.64 9.36
CA LEU A 292 -25.32 18.56 10.27
C LEU A 292 -26.17 19.07 11.44
N GLN A 293 -25.84 20.25 11.99
CA GLN A 293 -26.63 20.87 13.05
C GLN A 293 -28.02 21.31 12.55
N THR A 294 -28.08 21.96 11.38
CA THR A 294 -29.32 22.50 10.81
C THR A 294 -30.29 21.38 10.43
N HIS A 295 -29.77 20.28 9.87
CA HIS A 295 -30.57 19.16 9.38
C HIS A 295 -30.60 17.96 10.35
N ALA A 296 -30.18 18.12 11.60
CA ALA A 296 -29.99 17.03 12.56
C ALA A 296 -31.24 16.14 12.73
N ASN A 297 -32.44 16.73 12.85
CA ASN A 297 -33.67 15.94 13.00
C ASN A 297 -33.97 15.07 11.79
N GLU A 298 -33.73 15.61 10.59
CA GLU A 298 -34.00 14.92 9.34
C GLU A 298 -32.96 13.82 9.09
N LEU A 299 -31.68 14.12 9.32
CA LEU A 299 -30.60 13.14 9.27
C LEU A 299 -30.80 12.00 10.27
N ALA A 300 -31.21 12.31 11.51
CA ALA A 300 -31.56 11.32 12.53
C ALA A 300 -32.68 10.38 12.06
N ARG A 301 -33.74 10.96 11.47
CA ARG A 301 -34.85 10.21 10.89
C ARG A 301 -34.38 9.29 9.77
N LEU A 302 -33.55 9.80 8.84
CA LEU A 302 -33.02 9.04 7.71
C LEU A 302 -32.08 7.91 8.16
N VAL A 303 -31.16 8.17 9.11
CA VAL A 303 -30.30 7.13 9.70
C VAL A 303 -31.13 6.07 10.39
N HIS A 304 -32.16 6.45 11.15
CA HIS A 304 -33.05 5.50 11.80
C HIS A 304 -33.83 4.66 10.79
N GLN A 305 -34.33 5.27 9.71
CA GLN A 305 -34.99 4.54 8.63
C GLN A 305 -34.05 3.55 7.92
N ALA A 306 -32.82 3.97 7.66
CA ALA A 306 -31.82 3.17 6.97
C ALA A 306 -31.27 2.03 7.82
N THR A 307 -31.09 2.25 9.12
CA THR A 307 -30.30 1.36 9.98
C THR A 307 -31.07 0.77 11.15
N GLY A 308 -32.30 1.23 11.41
CA GLY A 308 -33.06 0.90 12.62
C GLY A 308 -32.47 1.46 13.93
N TYR A 309 -31.33 2.15 13.91
CA TYR A 309 -30.75 2.76 15.10
C TYR A 309 -31.38 4.11 15.38
N GLU A 310 -31.86 4.31 16.61
CA GLU A 310 -32.25 5.64 17.07
C GLU A 310 -30.99 6.48 17.33
N LEU A 311 -30.76 7.46 16.45
CA LEU A 311 -29.74 8.49 16.62
C LEU A 311 -30.44 9.78 17.04
N ARG A 312 -30.08 10.35 18.19
CA ARG A 312 -30.68 11.63 18.63
C ARG A 312 -30.03 12.79 17.88
N SER A 313 -30.79 13.86 17.63
CA SER A 313 -30.27 15.07 16.97
C SER A 313 -29.06 15.68 17.70
N SER A 314 -29.04 15.61 19.03
CA SER A 314 -27.88 16.03 19.84
C SER A 314 -26.66 15.13 19.68
N GLU A 315 -26.85 13.85 19.33
CA GLU A 315 -25.75 12.92 19.08
C GLU A 315 -25.09 13.17 17.74
N ILE A 316 -25.83 13.65 16.73
CA ILE A 316 -25.28 14.07 15.43
C ILE A 316 -24.27 15.20 15.62
N THR A 317 -24.61 16.22 16.40
CA THR A 317 -23.68 17.31 16.71
C THR A 317 -22.44 16.81 17.45
N ASN A 318 -22.60 15.82 18.35
CA ASN A 318 -21.48 15.22 19.08
C ASN A 318 -20.56 14.32 18.23
N ILE A 319 -20.94 14.00 16.99
CA ILE A 319 -20.10 13.22 16.05
C ILE A 319 -19.77 13.99 14.77
N ALA A 320 -19.97 15.30 14.78
CA ALA A 320 -19.76 16.12 13.58
C ALA A 320 -18.31 16.03 13.10
N ASP A 321 -17.33 16.06 14.00
CA ASP A 321 -15.90 15.96 13.68
C ASP A 321 -15.55 14.61 13.06
N GLU A 322 -15.99 13.50 13.67
CA GLU A 322 -15.76 12.16 13.10
C GLU A 322 -16.44 12.01 11.74
N THR A 323 -17.64 12.59 11.58
CA THR A 323 -18.40 12.54 10.33
C THR A 323 -17.71 13.34 9.23
N GLN A 324 -17.23 14.56 9.54
CA GLN A 324 -16.46 15.38 8.61
C GLN A 324 -15.20 14.63 8.13
N LYS A 325 -14.50 13.94 9.04
CA LYS A 325 -13.28 13.19 8.69
C LYS A 325 -13.55 12.01 7.75
N VAL A 326 -14.67 11.32 7.94
CA VAL A 326 -15.09 10.25 7.02
C VAL A 326 -15.50 10.83 5.65
N LEU A 327 -16.26 11.92 5.65
CA LEU A 327 -16.63 12.62 4.41
C LEU A 327 -15.42 13.19 3.68
N HIS A 328 -14.42 13.66 4.42
CA HIS A 328 -13.15 14.10 3.87
C HIS A 328 -12.42 12.95 3.15
N ALA A 329 -12.40 11.75 3.73
CA ALA A 329 -11.85 10.57 3.06
C ALA A 329 -12.61 10.24 1.76
N TYR A 330 -13.94 10.31 1.80
CA TYR A 330 -14.77 10.16 0.60
C TYR A 330 -14.42 11.19 -0.49
N VAL A 331 -14.40 12.48 -0.14
CA VAL A 331 -14.08 13.55 -1.10
C VAL A 331 -12.68 13.37 -1.68
N PHE A 332 -11.71 12.97 -0.85
CA PHE A 332 -10.35 12.70 -1.30
C PHE A 332 -10.27 11.49 -2.24
N HIS A 333 -11.06 10.44 -2.02
CA HIS A 333 -11.07 9.26 -2.88
C HIS A 333 -11.77 9.52 -4.22
N GLU A 334 -12.84 10.32 -4.25
CA GLU A 334 -13.58 10.63 -5.48
C GLU A 334 -12.95 11.74 -6.32
N TRP A 335 -12.44 12.79 -5.67
CA TRP A 335 -11.97 14.00 -6.36
C TRP A 335 -10.53 14.39 -6.03
N HIS A 336 -9.80 13.58 -5.26
CA HIS A 336 -8.46 13.92 -4.76
C HIS A 336 -8.46 15.21 -3.93
N ARG A 337 -7.35 15.95 -3.92
CA ARG A 337 -7.24 17.20 -3.19
C ARG A 337 -8.05 18.28 -3.90
N THR A 338 -9.22 18.59 -3.33
CA THR A 338 -10.10 19.67 -3.79
C THR A 338 -10.20 20.77 -2.74
N ASP A 339 -10.68 21.95 -3.17
CA ASP A 339 -11.01 23.05 -2.26
C ASP A 339 -12.19 22.63 -1.36
N LEU A 340 -12.07 22.91 -0.06
CA LEU A 340 -13.02 22.50 0.97
C LEU A 340 -14.37 23.22 0.87
N ASP A 341 -14.43 24.32 0.12
CA ASP A 341 -15.65 25.07 -0.16
C ASP A 341 -16.46 24.52 -1.35
N VAL A 342 -15.91 23.55 -2.10
CA VAL A 342 -16.63 22.95 -3.24
C VAL A 342 -17.85 22.18 -2.75
N ILE A 343 -19.01 22.48 -3.34
CA ILE A 343 -20.27 21.78 -3.04
C ILE A 343 -20.28 20.44 -3.78
N ASN A 344 -19.87 19.38 -3.09
CA ASN A 344 -19.78 18.02 -3.61
C ASN A 344 -20.33 16.93 -2.66
N ILE A 345 -20.89 17.32 -1.51
CA ILE A 345 -21.46 16.39 -0.54
C ILE A 345 -22.98 16.45 -0.61
N SER A 346 -23.60 15.29 -0.79
CA SER A 346 -25.04 15.09 -0.84
C SER A 346 -25.62 14.71 0.54
N MET A 347 -26.96 14.69 0.63
CA MET A 347 -27.63 14.21 1.85
C MET A 347 -27.38 12.72 2.06
N ALA A 348 -27.33 11.93 0.99
CA ALA A 348 -27.02 10.50 1.04
C ALA A 348 -25.62 10.24 1.62
N ASP A 349 -24.64 11.04 1.23
CA ASP A 349 -23.26 10.94 1.74
C ASP A 349 -23.24 11.21 3.25
N CYS A 350 -23.96 12.24 3.70
CA CYS A 350 -24.08 12.54 5.13
C CYS A 350 -24.71 11.37 5.90
N VAL A 351 -25.80 10.77 5.39
CA VAL A 351 -26.46 9.63 6.02
C VAL A 351 -25.54 8.40 6.06
N ALA A 352 -24.80 8.13 4.98
CA ALA A 352 -23.84 7.03 4.92
C ALA A 352 -22.69 7.22 5.92
N ALA A 353 -22.14 8.44 6.04
CA ALA A 353 -21.07 8.76 6.98
C ALA A 353 -21.54 8.64 8.44
N LEU A 354 -22.72 9.20 8.77
CA LEU A 354 -23.32 9.06 10.10
C LEU A 354 -23.61 7.59 10.44
N SER A 355 -24.08 6.81 9.47
CA SER A 355 -24.31 5.37 9.61
C SER A 355 -23.00 4.63 9.89
N ALA A 356 -21.92 4.94 9.16
CA ALA A 356 -20.60 4.34 9.38
C ALA A 356 -20.06 4.61 10.79
N ILE A 357 -20.18 5.84 11.30
CA ILE A 357 -19.80 6.20 12.67
C ILE A 357 -20.68 5.49 13.70
N THR A 358 -21.98 5.44 13.47
CA THR A 358 -22.95 4.78 14.37
C THR A 358 -22.66 3.28 14.48
N ILE A 359 -22.45 2.61 13.34
CA ILE A 359 -22.02 1.22 13.26
C ILE A 359 -20.71 1.03 14.03
N GLN A 360 -19.70 1.88 13.80
CA GLN A 360 -18.43 1.80 14.51
C GLN A 360 -18.58 1.98 16.04
N LYS A 361 -19.45 2.88 16.51
CA LYS A 361 -19.75 3.03 17.94
C LYS A 361 -20.37 1.77 18.56
N LYS A 362 -21.13 1.01 17.77
CA LYS A 362 -21.69 -0.28 18.20
C LYS A 362 -20.65 -1.40 18.21
N ILE A 363 -19.90 -1.57 17.12
CA ILE A 363 -18.91 -2.66 16.95
C ILE A 363 -17.70 -2.48 17.87
N LYS A 364 -17.28 -1.22 18.09
CA LYS A 364 -16.14 -0.87 18.96
C LYS A 364 -14.83 -1.57 18.55
N THR A 365 -14.59 -1.65 17.26
CA THR A 365 -13.38 -2.25 16.67
C THR A 365 -12.12 -1.79 17.39
N LYS A 366 -11.35 -2.76 17.88
CA LYS A 366 -10.01 -2.53 18.43
C LYS A 366 -9.03 -2.40 17.29
N TYR A 367 -8.34 -1.26 17.24
CA TYR A 367 -7.35 -0.98 16.22
C TYR A 367 -6.03 -0.59 16.87
N THR A 368 -4.96 -1.13 16.31
CA THR A 368 -3.59 -0.90 16.77
C THR A 368 -2.80 -0.65 15.50
N PRO A 369 -2.45 0.61 15.21
CA PRO A 369 -1.51 0.91 14.14
C PRO A 369 -0.26 0.08 14.38
N HIS A 370 0.17 -0.71 13.39
CA HIS A 370 1.30 -1.59 13.57
C HIS A 370 2.24 -1.55 12.38
N TRP A 371 3.38 -0.90 12.58
CA TRP A 371 4.45 -0.95 11.61
C TRP A 371 5.18 -2.28 11.72
N LYS A 372 5.46 -2.91 10.59
CA LYS A 372 6.28 -4.12 10.54
C LYS A 372 7.66 -3.84 11.14
N GLY A 373 8.12 -4.71 12.05
CA GLY A 373 9.39 -4.51 12.79
C GLY A 373 9.34 -3.47 13.93
N GLN A 374 8.16 -3.01 14.35
CA GLN A 374 7.98 -2.17 15.54
C GLN A 374 8.02 -3.00 16.84
N SER A 375 8.71 -2.47 17.86
CA SER A 375 8.77 -3.01 19.21
C SER A 375 7.38 -3.10 19.86
N SER A 376 7.16 -4.14 20.67
CA SER A 376 5.89 -4.38 21.36
C SER A 376 5.53 -3.31 22.39
N SER A 377 6.50 -2.57 22.92
CA SER A 377 6.31 -1.46 23.88
C SER A 377 5.54 -0.27 23.31
N ASP A 378 5.49 -0.14 21.98
CA ASP A 378 4.92 1.05 21.30
C ASP A 378 3.48 0.79 20.83
N LYS A 379 2.92 -0.39 21.13
CA LYS A 379 1.61 -0.83 20.67
C LYS A 379 0.51 -0.30 21.60
N THR A 380 -0.08 0.84 21.25
CA THR A 380 -1.28 1.32 21.93
C THR A 380 -2.52 0.71 21.28
N VAL A 381 -3.17 -0.21 21.98
CA VAL A 381 -4.49 -0.72 21.56
C VAL A 381 -5.55 0.29 22.00
N SER A 382 -6.23 0.89 21.03
CA SER A 382 -7.34 1.80 21.31
C SER A 382 -8.53 1.49 20.39
N ARG A 383 -9.64 2.21 20.59
CA ARG A 383 -10.82 2.08 19.73
C ARG A 383 -10.58 2.83 18.43
N LEU A 384 -11.05 2.31 17.30
CA LEU A 384 -10.85 2.92 15.98
C LEU A 384 -11.11 4.44 15.96
N LEU A 385 -12.25 4.89 16.50
CA LEU A 385 -12.62 6.31 16.52
C LEU A 385 -11.68 7.20 17.35
N SER A 386 -10.99 6.64 18.36
CA SER A 386 -10.04 7.44 19.15
C SER A 386 -8.81 7.88 18.35
N HIS A 387 -8.58 7.29 17.17
CA HIS A 387 -7.49 7.67 16.27
C HIS A 387 -7.84 8.84 15.33
N LEU A 388 -9.11 9.26 15.26
CA LEU A 388 -9.52 10.39 14.41
C LEU A 388 -9.14 11.76 14.97
N ASP A 389 -8.72 11.81 16.25
CA ASP A 389 -8.35 13.03 16.99
C ASP A 389 -9.27 14.22 16.67
N THR A 390 -10.46 14.25 17.25
CA THR A 390 -11.50 15.26 16.96
C THR A 390 -11.06 16.71 17.25
N SER A 391 -9.93 16.91 17.94
CA SER A 391 -9.40 18.25 18.21
C SER A 391 -8.72 18.93 17.02
N ARG A 392 -8.38 18.17 15.97
CA ARG A 392 -7.65 18.65 14.79
C ARG A 392 -8.57 18.81 13.59
N ASP A 393 -8.28 19.84 12.81
CA ASP A 393 -9.02 20.16 11.58
C ASP A 393 -8.61 19.26 10.41
N ILE A 394 -9.44 19.21 9.37
CA ILE A 394 -9.20 18.33 8.22
C ILE A 394 -8.02 18.77 7.35
N GLU A 395 -7.66 20.05 7.37
CA GLU A 395 -6.53 20.62 6.66
C GLU A 395 -5.20 20.07 7.19
N GLU A 396 -5.10 19.90 8.51
CA GLU A 396 -3.90 19.35 9.17
C GLU A 396 -3.64 17.88 8.79
N LEU A 397 -4.66 17.15 8.31
CA LEU A 397 -4.54 15.76 7.89
C LEU A 397 -3.59 15.59 6.70
N TYR A 398 -3.48 16.61 5.84
CA TYR A 398 -2.57 16.57 4.69
C TYR A 398 -1.11 16.82 5.06
N GLU A 399 -0.87 17.54 6.15
CA GLU A 399 0.46 18.03 6.52
C GLU A 399 1.16 17.09 7.51
N GLU A 400 0.44 16.54 8.49
CA GLU A 400 1.05 15.86 9.63
C GLU A 400 0.85 14.32 9.68
N ASP A 401 0.03 13.75 8.79
CA ASP A 401 -0.23 12.30 8.71
C ASP A 401 -0.63 11.68 10.07
N TYR A 402 -1.49 12.41 10.80
CA TYR A 402 -1.82 12.07 12.19
C TYR A 402 -3.03 11.14 12.35
N ILE A 403 -3.74 10.75 11.29
CA ILE A 403 -4.71 9.63 11.39
C ILE A 403 -4.03 8.40 10.80
N PRO A 404 -3.92 7.28 11.53
CA PRO A 404 -3.36 6.04 10.99
C PRO A 404 -4.08 5.68 9.69
N GLN A 405 -3.33 5.37 8.63
CA GLN A 405 -3.88 5.17 7.30
C GLN A 405 -4.93 4.05 7.30
N GLY A 406 -4.66 2.95 8.01
CA GLY A 406 -5.62 1.86 8.11
C GLY A 406 -6.86 2.23 8.89
N ALA A 407 -6.76 3.13 9.88
CA ALA A 407 -7.93 3.58 10.62
C ALA A 407 -8.89 4.37 9.71
N MET A 408 -8.34 5.28 8.90
CA MET A 408 -9.14 6.05 7.94
C MET A 408 -9.72 5.16 6.85
N LEU A 409 -8.92 4.24 6.30
CA LEU A 409 -9.38 3.33 5.25
C LEU A 409 -10.49 2.39 5.75
N THR A 410 -10.40 1.87 6.97
CA THR A 410 -11.47 1.05 7.57
C THR A 410 -12.77 1.85 7.69
N LEU A 411 -12.71 3.12 8.10
CA LEU A 411 -13.90 3.96 8.22
C LEU A 411 -14.48 4.35 6.86
N TYR A 412 -13.62 4.68 5.89
CA TYR A 412 -14.04 4.93 4.51
C TYR A 412 -14.70 3.71 3.88
N HIS A 413 -14.14 2.52 4.07
CA HIS A 413 -14.74 1.29 3.58
C HIS A 413 -16.13 1.03 4.19
N ARG A 414 -16.32 1.33 5.48
CA ARG A 414 -17.65 1.28 6.12
C ARG A 414 -18.61 2.32 5.58
N TYR A 415 -18.13 3.50 5.23
CA TYR A 415 -18.91 4.49 4.51
C TYR A 415 -19.39 3.92 3.17
N CYS A 416 -18.51 3.32 2.37
CA CYS A 416 -18.89 2.71 1.10
C CYS A 416 -19.95 1.62 1.28
N ILE A 417 -19.78 0.76 2.29
CA ILE A 417 -20.78 -0.28 2.62
C ILE A 417 -22.12 0.33 3.01
N ALA A 418 -22.11 1.31 3.92
CA ALA A 418 -23.33 1.99 4.34
C ALA A 418 -24.02 2.66 3.14
N TYR A 419 -23.26 3.33 2.28
CA TYR A 419 -23.76 3.96 1.07
C TYR A 419 -24.37 2.94 0.11
N ALA A 420 -23.69 1.83 -0.17
CA ALA A 420 -24.23 0.76 -1.02
C ALA A 420 -25.53 0.18 -0.45
N LEU A 421 -25.61 -0.01 0.87
CA LEU A 421 -26.81 -0.51 1.54
C LEU A 421 -27.99 0.45 1.48
N LEU A 422 -27.77 1.78 1.56
CA LEU A 422 -28.84 2.80 1.41
C LEU A 422 -29.63 2.64 0.12
N PHE A 423 -28.99 2.15 -0.93
CA PHE A 423 -29.58 1.98 -2.25
C PHE A 423 -29.85 0.53 -2.64
N GLY A 424 -29.63 -0.44 -1.73
CA GLY A 424 -29.81 -1.87 -2.05
C GLY A 424 -28.76 -2.43 -3.02
N ARG A 425 -27.56 -1.84 -3.05
CA ARG A 425 -26.49 -2.13 -4.02
C ARG A 425 -25.30 -2.87 -3.41
N SER A 426 -25.50 -3.57 -2.29
CA SER A 426 -24.42 -4.30 -1.59
C SER A 426 -23.75 -5.34 -2.48
N ASN A 427 -24.53 -6.15 -3.21
CA ASN A 427 -24.01 -7.15 -4.14
C ASN A 427 -23.14 -6.52 -5.24
N ARG A 428 -23.57 -5.37 -5.78
CA ARG A 428 -22.82 -4.62 -6.79
C ARG A 428 -21.48 -4.14 -6.24
N MET A 429 -21.48 -3.58 -5.03
CA MET A 429 -20.27 -3.12 -4.38
C MET A 429 -19.33 -4.28 -4.05
N GLU A 430 -19.84 -5.40 -3.52
CA GLU A 430 -19.02 -6.59 -3.26
C GLU A 430 -18.36 -7.12 -4.54
N ALA A 431 -19.14 -7.24 -5.61
CA ALA A 431 -18.64 -7.68 -6.91
C ALA A 431 -17.57 -6.73 -7.47
N PHE A 432 -17.81 -5.42 -7.39
CA PHE A 432 -16.82 -4.41 -7.80
C PHE A 432 -15.52 -4.51 -6.99
N MET A 433 -15.60 -4.69 -5.67
CA MET A 433 -14.40 -4.85 -4.84
C MET A 433 -13.62 -6.11 -5.18
N ARG A 434 -14.30 -7.22 -5.49
CA ARG A 434 -13.64 -8.45 -5.97
C ARG A 434 -12.93 -8.21 -7.30
N PHE A 435 -13.57 -7.52 -8.24
CA PHE A 435 -12.96 -7.13 -9.51
C PHE A 435 -11.71 -6.28 -9.30
N GLN A 436 -11.80 -5.22 -8.48
CA GLN A 436 -10.67 -4.35 -8.15
C GLN A 436 -9.52 -5.12 -7.50
N ILE A 437 -9.81 -6.00 -6.52
CA ILE A 437 -8.79 -6.81 -5.85
C ILE A 437 -8.13 -7.78 -6.83
N ALA A 438 -8.90 -8.43 -7.71
CA ALA A 438 -8.38 -9.33 -8.74
C ALA A 438 -7.40 -8.58 -9.66
N TYR A 439 -7.81 -7.43 -10.19
CA TYR A 439 -6.96 -6.60 -11.04
C TYR A 439 -5.67 -6.13 -10.31
N LEU A 440 -5.79 -5.59 -9.10
CA LEU A 440 -4.65 -5.12 -8.31
C LEU A 440 -3.66 -6.25 -7.96
N LYS A 441 -4.13 -7.49 -7.78
CA LYS A 441 -3.24 -8.65 -7.59
C LYS A 441 -2.35 -8.86 -8.80
N HIS A 442 -2.88 -8.77 -10.02
CA HIS A 442 -2.06 -8.86 -11.23
C HIS A 442 -1.07 -7.70 -11.36
N MET A 443 -1.47 -6.48 -11.00
CA MET A 443 -0.54 -5.34 -10.94
C MET A 443 0.58 -5.59 -9.93
N SER A 444 0.28 -6.18 -8.78
CA SER A 444 1.32 -6.55 -7.80
C SER A 444 2.31 -7.59 -8.35
N ILE A 445 1.84 -8.51 -9.20
CA ILE A 445 2.70 -9.49 -9.89
C ILE A 445 3.62 -8.76 -10.86
N ALA A 446 3.09 -7.91 -11.74
CA ALA A 446 3.88 -7.08 -12.66
C ALA A 446 4.97 -6.31 -11.90
N HIS A 447 4.61 -5.57 -10.85
CA HIS A 447 5.54 -4.71 -10.09
C HIS A 447 6.46 -5.46 -9.13
N SER A 448 6.27 -6.78 -8.94
CA SER A 448 7.19 -7.63 -8.18
C SER A 448 8.37 -8.15 -9.00
N HIS A 449 8.31 -8.02 -10.33
CA HIS A 449 9.38 -8.43 -11.24
C HIS A 449 10.51 -7.39 -11.28
N PHE A 450 11.75 -7.88 -11.17
CA PHE A 450 12.96 -7.05 -11.26
C PHE A 450 13.44 -6.84 -12.70
N ASP A 451 12.89 -7.59 -13.64
CA ASP A 451 13.08 -7.39 -15.06
C ASP A 451 12.02 -6.39 -15.54
N LEU A 452 12.49 -5.20 -15.96
CA LEU A 452 11.59 -4.12 -16.37
C LEU A 452 10.79 -4.49 -17.63
N GLU A 453 11.41 -5.16 -18.59
CA GLU A 453 10.77 -5.50 -19.87
C GLU A 453 9.67 -6.54 -19.67
N ALA A 454 10.02 -7.64 -19.01
CA ALA A 454 9.09 -8.72 -18.68
C ALA A 454 7.91 -8.24 -17.81
N SER A 455 8.18 -7.31 -16.89
CA SER A 455 7.14 -6.69 -16.06
C SER A 455 6.19 -5.81 -16.87
N ASN A 456 6.72 -4.98 -17.76
CA ASN A 456 5.92 -4.11 -18.62
C ASN A 456 5.10 -4.90 -19.63
N GLU A 457 5.68 -5.96 -20.19
CA GLU A 457 4.98 -6.90 -21.07
C GLU A 457 3.79 -7.54 -20.32
N TYR A 458 4.03 -8.07 -19.13
CA TYR A 458 2.96 -8.62 -18.29
C TYR A 458 1.86 -7.59 -18.02
N GLU A 459 2.22 -6.36 -17.60
CA GLU A 459 1.26 -5.28 -17.33
C GLU A 459 0.45 -4.91 -18.58
N THR A 460 1.09 -4.88 -19.73
CA THR A 460 0.43 -4.62 -21.02
C THR A 460 -0.55 -5.74 -21.36
N ASP A 461 -0.12 -6.99 -21.26
CA ASP A 461 -0.93 -8.15 -21.64
C ASP A 461 -2.18 -8.30 -20.77
N ILE A 462 -2.06 -8.07 -19.45
CA ILE A 462 -3.23 -8.13 -18.55
C ILE A 462 -4.18 -6.95 -18.81
N ASN A 463 -3.67 -5.76 -19.14
CA ASN A 463 -4.53 -4.61 -19.46
C ASN A 463 -5.31 -4.87 -20.76
N ILE A 464 -4.65 -5.36 -21.82
CA ILE A 464 -5.31 -5.76 -23.07
C ILE A 464 -6.37 -6.84 -22.80
N PHE A 465 -6.02 -7.87 -22.01
CA PHE A 465 -6.98 -8.90 -21.62
C PHE A 465 -8.20 -8.33 -20.89
N CYS A 466 -8.00 -7.37 -19.99
CA CYS A 466 -9.11 -6.72 -19.30
C CYS A 466 -9.97 -5.91 -20.26
N GLU A 467 -9.38 -5.14 -21.17
CA GLU A 467 -10.11 -4.37 -22.19
C GLU A 467 -10.95 -5.30 -23.09
N ASP A 468 -10.37 -6.38 -23.61
CA ASP A 468 -11.07 -7.38 -24.43
C ASP A 468 -12.21 -8.07 -23.65
N LEU A 469 -11.98 -8.36 -22.37
CA LEU A 469 -12.97 -8.96 -21.48
C LEU A 469 -14.16 -8.01 -21.23
N ILE A 470 -13.90 -6.72 -21.03
CA ILE A 470 -14.95 -5.71 -20.88
C ILE A 470 -15.75 -5.56 -22.17
N GLN A 471 -15.09 -5.52 -23.33
CA GLN A 471 -15.77 -5.47 -24.63
C GLN A 471 -16.65 -6.71 -24.84
N TYR A 472 -16.16 -7.90 -24.48
CA TYR A 472 -16.96 -9.12 -24.54
C TYR A 472 -18.22 -9.03 -23.68
N ILE A 473 -18.10 -8.51 -22.45
CA ILE A 473 -19.25 -8.31 -21.54
C ILE A 473 -20.27 -7.35 -22.15
N GLU A 474 -19.82 -6.25 -22.75
CA GLU A 474 -20.67 -5.27 -23.45
C GLU A 474 -21.41 -5.90 -24.65
N ASP A 475 -20.72 -6.68 -25.47
CA ASP A 475 -21.30 -7.37 -26.62
C ASP A 475 -22.37 -8.39 -26.19
N GLN A 476 -22.16 -9.09 -25.07
CA GLN A 476 -23.20 -9.97 -24.51
C GLN A 476 -24.42 -9.17 -24.03
N ALA A 477 -24.23 -7.99 -23.44
CA ALA A 477 -25.34 -7.14 -23.00
C ALA A 477 -26.22 -6.68 -24.17
N THR A 478 -25.59 -6.24 -25.26
CA THR A 478 -26.28 -5.73 -26.45
C THR A 478 -26.98 -6.84 -27.24
N SER A 479 -26.37 -8.02 -27.35
CA SER A 479 -26.98 -9.17 -28.04
C SER A 479 -28.20 -9.76 -27.33
N HIS A 480 -28.31 -9.59 -26.01
CA HIS A 480 -29.50 -9.98 -25.23
C HIS A 480 -30.60 -8.90 -25.19
N ALA A 481 -30.31 -7.68 -25.64
CA ALA A 481 -31.26 -6.57 -25.71
C ALA A 481 -31.98 -6.45 -27.07
N MET A 482 -31.45 -7.08 -28.13
CA MET A 482 -32.11 -7.25 -29.45
C MET A 482 -32.97 -8.51 -29.49
#